data_AF-A0A7W7Z8W6-F1
#
_entry.id   AF-A0A7W7Z8W6-F1
#
_cell.length_a   1.000
_cell.length_b   1.000
_cell.length_c   1.000
_cell.angle_alpha   90.00
_cell.angle_beta   90.00
_cell.angle_gamma   90.00
#
_symmetry.space_group_name_H-M   'P 1'
#
loop_
_entity.id
_entity.type
_entity.pdbx_description
1 polymer ?
#
loop_
_entity_poly.entity_id
_entity_poly.type
_entity_poly.pdbx_seq_one_letter_code
_entity_poly.pdbx_strand_id
1 'polypeptide(L)'
;MDRDSSRSFVEVVPSPAVRRSPRRSPDRIPSHDGKEKRSVSFNPAEFRQFDHGYAVTSHSSQGLTADRVIANIDTDSSRSLINNRLAYVAISRASQDARIYTNDAETLGARLATDVTKTAALDFTTKVEKAEVVQPPKAPKVVQVHEYNNAHSRLAAVASEYVSRPERSVIVAPDRTERDELTQLIRADLYAEGKLGRDAQAVPVLVEKDTGSKMRVESYEPGDKIHYKTGSPSLHGIPHDSEATVVSTKPRGNVLSVQLDATREEVSYNPAQLRTQTRESRTYQEETREIAQGERIRFTSYDKEIGIQSGDLGTVTRIGQDHSMTVKLDSGKTAEVSSEKSRNIDYGYAVDGLKNLRAERVIATGDGLSQQTFQCVSPKTDLALYTNQPQHAFSASKEIAAPELAQPVRQQHDFGIGF
;
A
#
# COMPACT_ATOMS: atom_id res chain seq x y z
N MET A 1 -57.79 47.96 -27.45
CA MET A 1 -56.56 48.76 -27.51
C MET A 1 -56.17 48.99 -26.06
N ASP A 2 -55.16 48.42 -25.45
CA ASP A 2 -54.00 47.61 -25.86
C ASP A 2 -53.65 46.70 -24.65
N ARG A 3 -53.50 45.39 -24.84
CA ARG A 3 -52.23 44.64 -24.99
C ARG A 3 -51.15 44.94 -23.94
N ASP A 4 -51.01 43.96 -23.06
CA ASP A 4 -49.79 43.16 -22.85
C ASP A 4 -48.68 43.71 -21.93
N SER A 5 -48.49 43.04 -20.78
CA SER A 5 -47.21 42.38 -20.41
C SER A 5 -47.22 41.96 -18.93
N SER A 6 -47.39 40.67 -18.70
CA SER A 6 -47.18 40.00 -17.42
C SER A 6 -45.69 40.05 -17.02
N ARG A 7 -45.36 40.70 -15.90
CA ARG A 7 -44.08 40.50 -15.20
C ARG A 7 -44.38 40.01 -13.78
N SER A 8 -44.07 38.75 -13.54
CA SER A 8 -44.00 38.13 -12.22
C SER A 8 -42.82 38.71 -11.43
N PHE A 9 -43.10 39.49 -10.40
CA PHE A 9 -42.12 39.93 -9.40
C PHE A 9 -41.99 38.81 -8.35
N VAL A 10 -40.79 38.25 -8.22
CA VAL A 10 -40.44 37.35 -7.12
C VAL A 10 -40.15 38.21 -5.89
N GLU A 11 -40.95 38.03 -4.85
CA GLU A 11 -40.78 38.65 -3.54
C GLU A 11 -39.54 38.06 -2.85
N VAL A 12 -38.53 38.90 -2.62
CA VAL A 12 -37.33 38.53 -1.88
C VAL A 12 -37.63 38.63 -0.38
N VAL A 13 -37.87 37.49 0.26
CA VAL A 13 -38.00 37.39 1.72
C VAL A 13 -36.61 37.54 2.35
N PRO A 14 -36.39 38.49 3.28
CA PRO A 14 -35.09 38.65 3.93
C PRO A 14 -34.83 37.50 4.92
N SER A 15 -33.65 36.88 4.80
CA SER A 15 -33.17 35.81 5.70
C SER A 15 -33.17 36.26 7.18
N PRO A 16 -33.62 35.41 8.11
CA PRO A 16 -33.57 35.73 9.53
C PRO A 16 -32.13 35.80 10.04
N ALA A 17 -31.84 36.87 10.79
CA ALA A 17 -30.54 37.16 11.38
C ALA A 17 -29.99 35.96 12.18
N VAL A 18 -28.76 35.57 11.87
CA VAL A 18 -27.99 34.56 12.60
C VAL A 18 -27.80 35.03 14.05
N ARG A 19 -28.52 34.39 14.99
CA ARG A 19 -28.29 34.52 16.43
C ARG A 19 -26.84 34.11 16.72
N ARG A 20 -26.02 35.07 17.17
CA ARG A 20 -24.66 34.79 17.66
C ARG A 20 -24.76 34.00 18.98
N SER A 21 -24.34 32.74 18.93
CA SER A 21 -24.10 31.87 20.10
C SER A 21 -23.00 32.47 21.00
N PRO A 22 -22.96 32.15 22.31
CA PRO A 22 -22.05 32.78 23.26
C PRO A 22 -20.59 32.47 22.92
N ARG A 23 -19.70 33.45 23.13
CA ARG A 23 -18.24 33.32 22.97
C ARG A 23 -17.74 32.11 23.77
N ARG A 24 -17.32 31.06 23.06
CA ARG A 24 -16.50 29.98 23.64
C ARG A 24 -15.10 30.54 23.92
N SER A 25 -14.53 30.15 25.06
CA SER A 25 -13.16 30.45 25.46
C SER A 25 -12.17 30.04 24.36
N PRO A 26 -11.18 30.87 24.01
CA PRO A 26 -10.31 30.67 22.84
C PRO A 26 -9.29 29.52 22.99
N ASP A 27 -9.15 28.92 24.17
CA ASP A 27 -8.04 28.02 24.48
C ASP A 27 -8.30 26.53 24.18
N ARG A 28 -9.40 26.17 23.52
CA ARG A 28 -9.75 24.78 23.22
C ARG A 28 -10.18 24.58 21.78
N ILE A 29 -9.36 23.86 21.02
CA ILE A 29 -9.69 23.45 19.65
C ILE A 29 -10.36 22.06 19.69
N PRO A 30 -11.57 21.91 19.13
CA PRO A 30 -12.20 20.61 18.99
C PRO A 30 -11.45 19.76 17.95
N SER A 31 -11.13 18.52 18.30
CA SER A 31 -10.63 17.51 17.36
C SER A 31 -11.81 16.85 16.63
N HIS A 32 -11.63 16.55 15.34
CA HIS A 32 -12.63 15.88 14.50
C HIS A 32 -12.02 14.60 13.90
N ASP A 33 -11.97 13.56 14.73
CA ASP A 33 -11.38 12.25 14.41
C ASP A 33 -12.45 11.14 14.33
N GLY A 34 -13.69 11.50 13.97
CA GLY A 34 -14.81 10.54 13.87
C GLY A 34 -15.24 9.83 15.17
N LYS A 35 -14.54 10.07 16.29
CA LYS A 35 -14.85 9.56 17.64
C LYS A 35 -14.87 10.71 18.64
N GLU A 36 -15.46 10.45 19.82
CA GLU A 36 -15.87 11.39 20.88
C GLU A 36 -15.16 12.76 20.89
N LYS A 37 -15.92 13.83 21.17
CA LYS A 37 -15.47 15.23 21.20
C LYS A 37 -14.29 15.46 22.16
N ARG A 38 -13.07 15.13 21.73
CA ARG A 38 -11.82 15.49 22.42
C ARG A 38 -11.52 16.97 22.17
N SER A 39 -11.22 17.69 23.23
CA SER A 39 -10.76 19.06 23.17
C SER A 39 -9.27 19.08 23.54
N VAL A 40 -8.43 19.65 22.69
CA VAL A 40 -6.99 19.79 22.93
C VAL A 40 -6.68 21.27 23.23
N SER A 41 -5.81 21.49 24.21
CA SER A 41 -5.26 22.81 24.57
C SER A 41 -3.75 22.77 24.32
N PHE A 42 -3.21 23.74 23.59
CA PHE A 42 -1.78 23.84 23.32
C PHE A 42 -1.34 25.31 23.31
N ASN A 43 -0.06 25.55 23.57
CA ASN A 43 0.55 26.87 23.50
C ASN A 43 0.99 27.18 22.05
N PRO A 44 0.42 28.18 21.37
CA PRO A 44 0.80 28.51 19.99
C PRO A 44 2.26 28.97 19.85
N ALA A 45 2.91 29.41 20.94
CA ALA A 45 4.33 29.75 20.92
C ALA A 45 5.23 28.52 20.79
N GLU A 46 4.80 27.37 21.35
CA GLU A 46 5.53 26.09 21.37
C GLU A 46 5.10 25.15 20.23
N PHE A 47 3.87 25.27 19.73
CA PHE A 47 3.34 24.50 18.61
C PHE A 47 2.68 25.40 17.55
N ARG A 48 3.42 25.67 16.46
CA ARG A 48 2.99 26.56 15.37
C ARG A 48 2.43 25.84 14.15
N GLN A 49 2.37 24.51 14.17
CA GLN A 49 1.97 23.68 13.03
C GLN A 49 0.49 23.32 13.10
N PHE A 50 -0.39 24.31 13.02
CA PHE A 50 -1.83 24.11 12.91
C PHE A 50 -2.42 25.04 11.86
N ASP A 51 -3.49 24.61 11.19
CA ASP A 51 -4.16 25.35 10.14
C ASP A 51 -5.69 25.16 10.23
N HIS A 52 -6.45 25.88 9.42
CA HIS A 52 -7.88 25.75 9.31
C HIS A 52 -8.30 24.40 8.72
N GLY A 53 -9.11 23.62 9.46
CA GLY A 53 -9.57 22.30 9.04
C GLY A 53 -10.92 22.23 8.31
N TYR A 54 -11.51 23.37 7.91
CA TYR A 54 -12.84 23.37 7.26
C TYR A 54 -12.82 22.91 5.79
N ALA A 55 -11.66 22.91 5.15
CA ALA A 55 -11.45 22.41 3.80
C ALA A 55 -10.04 21.81 3.73
N VAL A 56 -9.94 20.60 3.19
CA VAL A 56 -8.69 19.86 3.08
C VAL A 56 -8.60 19.25 1.69
N THR A 57 -7.38 19.08 1.18
CA THR A 57 -7.18 18.34 -0.07
C THR A 57 -7.48 16.85 0.15
N SER A 58 -7.90 16.13 -0.90
CA SER A 58 -8.16 14.68 -0.83
C SER A 58 -6.95 13.86 -0.36
N HIS A 59 -5.72 14.37 -0.54
CA HIS A 59 -4.50 13.73 -0.03
C HIS A 59 -4.35 13.92 1.48
N SER A 60 -4.58 15.14 1.98
CA SER A 60 -4.51 15.47 3.42
C SER A 60 -5.67 14.90 4.25
N SER A 61 -6.72 14.39 3.60
CA SER A 61 -7.86 13.74 4.26
C SER A 61 -7.80 12.20 4.21
N GLN A 62 -6.63 11.63 3.88
CA GLN A 62 -6.41 10.18 4.00
C GLN A 62 -6.63 9.75 5.46
N GLY A 63 -7.38 8.65 5.66
CA GLY A 63 -7.75 8.16 7.00
C GLY A 63 -8.93 8.88 7.69
N LEU A 64 -9.37 10.06 7.20
CA LEU A 64 -10.50 10.77 7.79
C LEU A 64 -11.84 10.22 7.28
N THR A 65 -12.72 9.85 8.21
CA THR A 65 -14.11 9.46 7.92
C THR A 65 -15.03 10.60 8.34
N ALA A 66 -15.95 11.00 7.46
CA ALA A 66 -16.90 12.09 7.71
C ALA A 66 -18.32 11.67 7.33
N ASP A 67 -19.30 12.06 8.13
CA ASP A 67 -20.71 11.75 7.87
C ASP A 67 -21.17 12.30 6.51
N ARG A 68 -20.70 13.50 6.17
CA ARG A 68 -20.98 14.17 4.90
C ARG A 68 -19.68 14.64 4.27
N VAL A 69 -19.45 14.25 3.02
CA VAL A 69 -18.36 14.77 2.20
C VAL A 69 -18.92 15.70 1.12
N ILE A 70 -18.36 16.90 1.05
CA ILE A 70 -18.58 17.84 -0.05
C ILE A 70 -17.29 17.90 -0.85
N ALA A 71 -17.31 17.33 -2.06
CA ALA A 71 -16.16 17.33 -2.96
C ALA A 71 -16.36 18.43 -4.00
N ASN A 72 -15.47 19.42 -4.03
CA ASN A 72 -15.42 20.40 -5.11
C ASN A 72 -14.38 19.94 -6.15
N ILE A 73 -14.83 19.60 -7.36
CA ILE A 73 -13.99 19.15 -8.47
C ILE A 73 -14.11 20.16 -9.61
N ASP A 74 -13.12 21.02 -9.73
CA ASP A 74 -13.03 22.01 -10.79
C ASP A 74 -12.32 21.42 -12.01
N THR A 75 -13.04 21.14 -13.10
CA THR A 75 -12.56 20.55 -14.37
C THR A 75 -11.50 21.38 -15.10
N ASP A 76 -11.35 22.67 -14.77
CA ASP A 76 -10.32 23.56 -15.32
C ASP A 76 -8.98 23.41 -14.57
N SER A 77 -8.97 22.75 -13.41
CA SER A 77 -7.75 22.42 -12.68
C SER A 77 -6.89 21.40 -13.44
N SER A 78 -5.58 21.39 -13.13
CA SER A 78 -4.61 20.57 -13.86
C SER A 78 -5.02 19.09 -13.90
N ARG A 79 -4.81 18.43 -15.06
CA ARG A 79 -5.16 17.01 -15.27
C ARG A 79 -4.55 16.10 -14.20
N SER A 80 -3.38 16.45 -13.64
CA SER A 80 -2.72 15.73 -12.55
C SER A 80 -3.48 15.68 -11.22
N LEU A 81 -4.44 16.58 -11.00
CA LEU A 81 -5.21 16.69 -9.77
C LEU A 81 -6.65 16.16 -9.92
N ILE A 82 -7.14 16.05 -11.15
CA ILE A 82 -8.49 15.56 -11.48
C ILE A 82 -8.36 14.24 -12.22
N ASN A 83 -8.47 13.15 -11.48
CA ASN A 83 -8.39 11.79 -12.02
C ASN A 83 -9.31 10.86 -11.21
N ASN A 84 -9.48 9.63 -11.70
CA ASN A 84 -10.34 8.64 -11.06
C ASN A 84 -9.94 8.36 -9.61
N ARG A 85 -8.64 8.49 -9.28
CA ARG A 85 -8.14 8.38 -7.91
C ARG A 85 -8.73 9.45 -6.99
N LEU A 86 -8.79 10.72 -7.42
CA LEU A 86 -9.43 11.79 -6.65
C LEU A 86 -10.92 11.47 -6.41
N ALA A 87 -11.66 11.05 -7.45
CA ALA A 87 -13.08 10.79 -7.34
C ALA A 87 -13.39 9.58 -6.44
N TYR A 88 -12.73 8.45 -6.67
CA TYR A 88 -12.95 7.25 -5.87
C TYR A 88 -12.63 7.50 -4.39
N VAL A 89 -11.48 8.11 -4.10
CA VAL A 89 -11.02 8.40 -2.73
C VAL A 89 -11.82 9.52 -2.05
N ALA A 90 -12.34 10.51 -2.78
CA ALA A 90 -13.20 11.54 -2.21
C ALA A 90 -14.60 11.00 -1.87
N ILE A 91 -15.14 10.12 -2.72
CA ILE A 91 -16.52 9.62 -2.58
C ILE A 91 -16.58 8.47 -1.56
N SER A 92 -15.60 7.57 -1.54
CA SER A 92 -15.60 6.39 -0.63
C SER A 92 -15.50 6.74 0.86
N ARG A 93 -15.20 8.01 1.20
CA ARG A 93 -15.11 8.51 2.58
C ARG A 93 -16.44 8.95 3.19
N ALA A 94 -17.48 9.13 2.38
CA ALA A 94 -18.79 9.52 2.87
C ALA A 94 -19.51 8.32 3.50
N SER A 95 -19.79 8.38 4.80
CA SER A 95 -20.55 7.31 5.46
C SER A 95 -22.07 7.44 5.26
N GLN A 96 -22.59 8.63 4.91
CA GLN A 96 -24.02 8.89 4.72
C GLN A 96 -24.36 9.69 3.46
N ASP A 97 -23.60 10.75 3.13
CA ASP A 97 -23.93 11.65 2.02
C ASP A 97 -22.65 12.16 1.31
N ALA A 98 -22.59 12.03 -0.01
CA ALA A 98 -21.52 12.56 -0.85
C ALA A 98 -22.10 13.50 -1.90
N ARG A 99 -21.63 14.76 -1.94
CA ARG A 99 -22.04 15.73 -2.96
C ARG A 99 -20.84 16.23 -3.72
N ILE A 100 -20.88 16.06 -5.04
CA ILE A 100 -19.86 16.59 -5.95
C ILE A 100 -20.37 17.91 -6.50
N TYR A 101 -19.60 18.96 -6.31
CA TYR A 101 -19.78 20.25 -6.97
C TYR A 101 -18.71 20.38 -8.03
N THR A 102 -19.11 20.72 -9.25
CA THR A 102 -18.20 20.88 -10.37
C THR A 102 -18.62 22.06 -11.23
N ASN A 103 -17.66 22.70 -11.88
CA ASN A 103 -17.90 23.75 -12.87
C ASN A 103 -18.49 23.21 -14.19
N ASP A 104 -18.24 21.93 -14.51
CA ASP A 104 -18.75 21.28 -15.73
C ASP A 104 -19.05 19.80 -15.50
N ALA A 105 -20.34 19.49 -15.33
CA ALA A 105 -20.82 18.12 -15.09
C ALA A 105 -20.75 17.22 -16.33
N GLU A 106 -20.77 17.79 -17.54
CA GLU A 106 -20.75 17.02 -18.79
C GLU A 106 -19.35 16.45 -19.07
N THR A 107 -18.31 17.24 -18.81
CA THR A 107 -16.92 16.82 -19.05
C THR A 107 -16.27 16.13 -17.85
N LEU A 108 -16.85 16.23 -16.66
CA LEU A 108 -16.31 15.65 -15.43
C LEU A 108 -16.02 14.14 -15.57
N GLY A 109 -16.93 13.36 -16.13
CA GLY A 109 -16.74 11.91 -16.29
C GLY A 109 -15.53 11.56 -17.17
N ALA A 110 -15.36 12.28 -18.29
CA ALA A 110 -14.21 12.09 -19.19
C ALA A 110 -12.90 12.58 -18.57
N ARG A 111 -12.94 13.68 -17.79
CA ARG A 111 -11.78 14.22 -17.08
C ARG A 111 -11.33 13.30 -15.94
N LEU A 112 -12.25 12.73 -15.18
CA LEU A 112 -11.95 11.71 -14.17
C LEU A 112 -11.38 10.43 -14.80
N ALA A 113 -11.85 10.06 -15.99
CA ALA A 113 -11.29 8.94 -16.74
C ALA A 113 -9.90 9.21 -17.36
N THR A 114 -9.35 10.43 -17.23
CA THR A 114 -8.07 10.80 -17.85
C THR A 114 -6.87 10.29 -17.04
N ASP A 115 -5.94 9.63 -17.73
CA ASP A 115 -4.71 9.05 -17.20
C ASP A 115 -3.65 10.12 -16.86
N VAL A 116 -2.96 9.95 -15.72
CA VAL A 116 -1.80 10.76 -15.33
C VAL A 116 -0.75 9.83 -14.72
N THR A 117 -0.23 8.92 -15.53
CA THR A 117 0.97 8.16 -15.19
C THR A 117 2.23 8.97 -15.52
N LYS A 118 3.12 9.13 -14.54
CA LYS A 118 4.53 9.48 -14.79
C LYS A 118 5.28 8.17 -14.95
N THR A 119 5.65 7.82 -16.19
CA THR A 119 6.50 6.67 -16.48
C THR A 119 7.90 6.92 -15.90
N ALA A 120 8.35 6.07 -14.97
CA ALA A 120 9.74 6.06 -14.53
C ALA A 120 10.62 5.44 -15.62
N ALA A 121 11.71 6.11 -15.96
CA ALA A 121 12.65 5.66 -16.98
C ALA A 121 13.67 4.69 -16.37
N LEU A 122 13.40 3.39 -16.30
CA LEU A 122 14.40 2.36 -15.98
C LEU A 122 13.89 0.92 -16.30
N ASP A 123 13.41 0.69 -17.52
CA ASP A 123 13.06 -0.66 -18.00
C ASP A 123 14.00 -1.13 -19.11
N PHE A 124 15.29 -1.27 -18.84
CA PHE A 124 16.19 -2.06 -19.69
C PHE A 124 17.39 -2.60 -18.90
N THR A 125 17.24 -3.79 -18.31
CA THR A 125 18.37 -4.74 -18.18
C THR A 125 17.85 -6.17 -18.16
N THR A 126 17.94 -6.84 -19.31
CA THR A 126 17.81 -8.29 -19.45
C THR A 126 19.04 -8.96 -18.84
N LYS A 127 18.84 -9.74 -17.77
CA LYS A 127 19.80 -10.75 -17.31
C LYS A 127 19.29 -12.13 -17.70
N VAL A 128 20.08 -12.83 -18.51
CA VAL A 128 19.86 -14.21 -18.94
C VAL A 128 20.47 -15.14 -17.91
N GLU A 129 19.68 -15.95 -17.19
CA GLU A 129 20.19 -17.13 -16.48
C GLU A 129 19.25 -18.35 -16.56
N LYS A 130 19.80 -19.37 -17.25
CA LYS A 130 19.78 -20.83 -17.08
C LYS A 130 18.48 -21.61 -16.84
N ALA A 131 18.29 -22.57 -17.75
CA ALA A 131 17.27 -23.60 -17.76
C ALA A 131 17.40 -24.58 -16.58
N GLU A 132 16.29 -24.77 -15.87
CA GLU A 132 16.08 -25.84 -14.90
C GLU A 132 15.10 -26.88 -15.47
N VAL A 133 15.35 -28.15 -15.15
CA VAL A 133 14.79 -29.36 -15.77
C VAL A 133 13.26 -29.46 -15.55
N VAL A 134 12.51 -29.57 -16.65
CA VAL A 134 11.04 -29.73 -16.65
C VAL A 134 10.67 -31.17 -16.31
N GLN A 135 9.95 -31.37 -15.20
CA GLN A 135 9.17 -32.58 -14.93
C GLN A 135 7.81 -32.50 -15.66
N PRO A 136 7.20 -33.63 -16.08
CA PRO A 136 6.03 -33.61 -16.95
C PRO A 136 4.80 -32.99 -16.26
N PRO A 137 3.97 -32.22 -17.00
CA PRO A 137 2.88 -31.45 -16.40
C PRO A 137 1.73 -32.33 -15.93
N LYS A 138 1.30 -32.12 -14.68
CA LYS A 138 -0.04 -32.51 -14.20
C LYS A 138 -1.11 -31.72 -14.97
N ALA A 139 -2.28 -32.33 -15.15
CA ALA A 139 -3.39 -31.84 -15.97
C ALA A 139 -3.71 -30.34 -15.80
N PRO A 140 -4.04 -29.62 -16.89
CA PRO A 140 -4.18 -28.16 -16.87
C PRO A 140 -5.42 -27.73 -16.08
N LYS A 141 -5.22 -26.77 -15.17
CA LYS A 141 -6.27 -26.13 -14.36
C LYS A 141 -6.86 -24.95 -15.14
N VAL A 142 -8.19 -24.82 -15.13
CA VAL A 142 -8.89 -23.66 -15.72
C VAL A 142 -8.65 -22.46 -14.81
N VAL A 143 -8.08 -21.39 -15.36
CA VAL A 143 -7.83 -20.12 -14.66
C VAL A 143 -8.80 -19.08 -15.21
N GLN A 144 -9.55 -18.40 -14.34
CA GLN A 144 -10.42 -17.31 -14.77
C GLN A 144 -9.60 -16.07 -15.05
N VAL A 145 -9.58 -15.61 -16.31
CA VAL A 145 -8.85 -14.41 -16.72
C VAL A 145 -9.83 -13.26 -16.96
N HIS A 146 -9.60 -12.16 -16.26
CA HIS A 146 -10.35 -10.91 -16.37
C HIS A 146 -9.44 -9.83 -16.96
N GLU A 147 -9.87 -9.28 -18.09
CA GLU A 147 -9.10 -8.29 -18.83
C GLU A 147 -9.72 -6.90 -18.68
N TYR A 148 -8.87 -5.91 -18.42
CA TYR A 148 -9.28 -4.53 -18.24
C TYR A 148 -8.55 -3.62 -19.24
N ASN A 149 -9.21 -2.53 -19.60
CA ASN A 149 -8.66 -1.53 -20.51
C ASN A 149 -7.62 -0.62 -19.85
N ASN A 150 -7.53 -0.60 -18.52
CA ASN A 150 -6.57 0.20 -17.76
C ASN A 150 -6.30 -0.40 -16.37
N ALA A 151 -5.14 -0.06 -15.81
CA ALA A 151 -4.69 -0.55 -14.50
C ALA A 151 -5.63 -0.15 -13.36
N HIS A 152 -6.17 1.08 -13.35
CA HIS A 152 -7.02 1.52 -12.24
C HIS A 152 -8.33 0.71 -12.14
N SER A 153 -9.02 0.50 -13.26
CA SER A 153 -10.22 -0.34 -13.33
C SER A 153 -9.92 -1.78 -12.92
N ARG A 154 -8.74 -2.29 -13.30
CA ARG A 154 -8.24 -3.60 -12.87
C ARG A 154 -8.06 -3.67 -11.36
N LEU A 155 -7.33 -2.72 -10.76
CA LEU A 155 -7.04 -2.71 -9.33
C LEU A 155 -8.32 -2.53 -8.50
N ALA A 156 -9.27 -1.70 -8.93
CA ALA A 156 -10.56 -1.54 -8.27
C ALA A 156 -11.38 -2.85 -8.29
N ALA A 157 -11.36 -3.57 -9.41
CA ALA A 157 -12.03 -4.87 -9.50
C ALA A 157 -11.35 -5.93 -8.63
N VAL A 158 -10.01 -5.97 -8.61
CA VAL A 158 -9.24 -6.85 -7.72
C VAL A 158 -9.55 -6.56 -6.25
N ALA A 159 -9.62 -5.29 -5.86
CA ALA A 159 -9.96 -4.88 -4.51
C ALA A 159 -11.39 -5.33 -4.13
N SER A 160 -12.36 -5.05 -5.00
CA SER A 160 -13.76 -5.47 -4.80
C SER A 160 -13.89 -6.99 -4.68
N GLU A 161 -13.19 -7.74 -5.55
CA GLU A 161 -13.17 -9.20 -5.53
C GLU A 161 -12.61 -9.74 -4.21
N TYR A 162 -11.51 -9.14 -3.72
CA TYR A 162 -10.93 -9.50 -2.43
C TYR A 162 -11.90 -9.23 -1.28
N VAL A 163 -12.51 -8.04 -1.24
CA VAL A 163 -13.42 -7.61 -0.16
C VAL A 163 -14.67 -8.49 -0.08
N SER A 164 -15.14 -9.01 -1.21
CA SER A 164 -16.27 -9.94 -1.26
C SER A 164 -16.00 -11.23 -0.48
N ARG A 165 -14.75 -11.71 -0.47
CA ARG A 165 -14.32 -12.97 0.15
C ARG A 165 -12.89 -12.84 0.69
N PRO A 166 -12.69 -12.12 1.82
CA PRO A 166 -11.35 -11.80 2.32
C PRO A 166 -10.67 -12.99 3.03
N GLU A 167 -11.45 -13.93 3.53
CA GLU A 167 -10.98 -15.08 4.31
C GLU A 167 -10.06 -15.99 3.47
N ARG A 168 -8.82 -16.18 3.96
CA ARG A 168 -7.77 -17.03 3.32
C ARG A 168 -7.49 -16.69 1.85
N SER A 169 -7.78 -15.44 1.48
CA SER A 169 -7.46 -14.85 0.18
C SER A 169 -6.17 -14.05 0.28
N VAL A 170 -5.40 -14.06 -0.80
CA VAL A 170 -4.22 -13.19 -0.96
C VAL A 170 -4.15 -12.66 -2.38
N ILE A 171 -3.77 -11.40 -2.52
CA ILE A 171 -3.47 -10.82 -3.83
C ILE A 171 -1.98 -10.96 -4.13
N VAL A 172 -1.64 -11.35 -5.34
CA VAL A 172 -0.26 -11.42 -5.82
C VAL A 172 -0.07 -10.31 -6.85
N ALA A 173 0.77 -9.34 -6.50
CA ALA A 173 1.12 -8.21 -7.35
C ALA A 173 2.64 -7.98 -7.24
N PRO A 174 3.42 -8.28 -8.30
CA PRO A 174 4.88 -8.13 -8.26
C PRO A 174 5.33 -6.68 -8.05
N ASP A 175 4.61 -5.73 -8.64
CA ASP A 175 4.92 -4.30 -8.52
C ASP A 175 4.57 -3.76 -7.12
N ARG A 176 5.51 -3.06 -6.48
CA ARG A 176 5.31 -2.51 -5.14
C ARG A 176 4.26 -1.39 -5.13
N THR A 177 4.24 -0.55 -6.15
CA THR A 177 3.29 0.57 -6.24
C THR A 177 1.85 0.05 -6.37
N GLU A 178 1.64 -0.99 -7.18
CA GLU A 178 0.34 -1.67 -7.28
C GLU A 178 -0.08 -2.28 -5.94
N ARG A 179 0.83 -2.92 -5.20
CA ARG A 179 0.53 -3.47 -3.86
C ARG A 179 0.09 -2.39 -2.88
N ASP A 180 0.77 -1.26 -2.89
CA ASP A 180 0.43 -0.12 -2.03
C ASP A 180 -0.95 0.44 -2.40
N GLU A 181 -1.24 0.60 -3.69
CA GLU A 181 -2.55 1.07 -4.18
C GLU A 181 -3.69 0.10 -3.82
N LEU A 182 -3.51 -1.20 -4.08
CA LEU A 182 -4.47 -2.24 -3.71
C LEU A 182 -4.76 -2.25 -2.22
N THR A 183 -3.71 -2.14 -1.40
CA THR A 183 -3.85 -2.09 0.06
C THR A 183 -4.73 -0.93 0.48
N GLN A 184 -4.56 0.26 -0.10
CA GLN A 184 -5.38 1.42 0.22
C GLN A 184 -6.84 1.27 -0.24
N LEU A 185 -7.07 0.75 -1.45
CA LEU A 185 -8.42 0.49 -1.97
C LEU A 185 -9.17 -0.50 -1.08
N ILE A 186 -8.54 -1.63 -0.76
CA ILE A 186 -9.13 -2.69 0.08
C ILE A 186 -9.42 -2.16 1.48
N ARG A 187 -8.49 -1.44 2.10
CA ARG A 187 -8.73 -0.84 3.43
C ARG A 187 -9.91 0.11 3.40
N ALA A 188 -10.02 0.97 2.39
CA ALA A 188 -11.14 1.91 2.26
C ALA A 188 -12.49 1.17 2.21
N ASP A 189 -12.59 0.13 1.38
CA ASP A 189 -13.81 -0.68 1.27
C ASP A 189 -14.12 -1.45 2.56
N LEU A 190 -13.11 -2.05 3.21
CA LEU A 190 -13.31 -2.76 4.48
C LEU A 190 -13.72 -1.81 5.62
N TYR A 191 -13.24 -0.55 5.63
CA TYR A 191 -13.72 0.47 6.55
C TYR A 191 -15.17 0.87 6.23
N ALA A 192 -15.52 1.03 4.95
CA ALA A 192 -16.88 1.37 4.53
C ALA A 192 -17.89 0.28 4.94
N GLU A 193 -17.52 -0.99 4.79
CA GLU A 193 -18.33 -2.15 5.20
C GLU A 193 -18.31 -2.43 6.72
N GLY A 194 -17.49 -1.71 7.49
CA GLY A 194 -17.35 -1.91 8.93
C GLY A 194 -16.60 -3.20 9.30
N LYS A 195 -15.90 -3.83 8.35
CA LYS A 195 -15.05 -5.01 8.57
C LYS A 195 -13.71 -4.65 9.23
N LEU A 196 -13.23 -3.42 9.04
CA LEU A 196 -12.12 -2.85 9.82
C LEU A 196 -12.64 -1.94 10.94
N GLY A 197 -12.07 -2.12 12.13
CA GLY A 197 -12.37 -1.33 13.30
C GLY A 197 -11.94 0.14 13.12
N ARG A 198 -12.80 1.07 13.52
CA ARG A 198 -12.55 2.52 13.35
C ARG A 198 -11.44 3.10 14.27
N ASP A 199 -10.91 2.32 15.21
CA ASP A 199 -9.79 2.70 16.10
C ASP A 199 -8.47 2.12 15.55
N ALA A 200 -7.96 2.68 14.46
CA ALA A 200 -6.63 2.30 13.99
C ALA A 200 -5.56 2.86 14.93
N GLN A 201 -4.55 2.05 15.24
CA GLN A 201 -3.38 2.49 15.99
C GLN A 201 -2.18 2.64 15.06
N ALA A 202 -1.43 3.73 15.22
CA ALA A 202 -0.14 3.92 14.59
C ALA A 202 0.90 2.99 15.24
N VAL A 203 1.26 1.90 14.55
CA VAL A 203 2.23 0.90 15.00
C VAL A 203 3.55 1.12 14.25
N PRO A 204 4.69 1.26 14.95
CA PRO A 204 5.99 1.32 14.30
C PRO A 204 6.36 -0.06 13.73
N VAL A 205 6.85 -0.09 12.49
CA VAL A 205 7.29 -1.30 11.79
C VAL A 205 8.66 -1.11 11.14
N LEU A 206 9.41 -2.19 10.98
CA LEU A 206 10.70 -2.23 10.31
C LEU A 206 10.53 -2.68 8.87
N VAL A 207 10.84 -1.76 7.94
CA VAL A 207 10.80 -2.01 6.50
C VAL A 207 12.23 -2.17 6.01
N GLU A 208 12.53 -3.31 5.36
CA GLU A 208 13.87 -3.55 4.82
C GLU A 208 14.17 -2.53 3.71
N LYS A 209 15.30 -1.82 3.87
CA LYS A 209 15.79 -0.80 2.96
C LYS A 209 16.71 -1.46 1.92
N ASP A 210 16.44 -1.21 0.64
CA ASP A 210 17.41 -1.54 -0.41
C ASP A 210 18.58 -0.55 -0.37
N THR A 211 19.60 -0.94 0.39
CA THR A 211 20.82 -0.14 0.60
C THR A 211 21.73 0.01 -0.63
N GLY A 212 21.40 -0.52 -1.81
CA GLY A 212 22.30 -0.45 -2.96
C GLY A 212 23.70 -1.00 -2.62
N SER A 213 24.74 -0.15 -2.64
CA SER A 213 26.09 -0.54 -2.22
C SER A 213 26.27 -0.46 -0.70
N LYS A 214 25.96 -1.54 0.03
CA LYS A 214 26.20 -1.67 1.49
C LYS A 214 27.62 -1.29 1.96
N MET A 215 28.61 -1.31 1.06
CA MET A 215 29.99 -0.96 1.38
C MET A 215 30.21 0.56 1.48
N ARG A 216 29.23 1.37 1.07
CA ARG A 216 29.29 2.83 1.05
C ARG A 216 28.46 3.40 2.18
N VAL A 217 29.04 4.34 2.92
CA VAL A 217 28.36 5.00 4.03
C VAL A 217 27.17 5.84 3.55
N GLU A 218 27.18 6.30 2.30
CA GLU A 218 26.07 7.06 1.71
C GLU A 218 24.80 6.21 1.51
N SER A 219 24.89 4.89 1.65
CA SER A 219 23.73 3.99 1.65
C SER A 219 22.95 3.98 2.97
N TYR A 220 23.47 4.66 4.00
CA TYR A 220 22.92 4.68 5.35
C TYR A 220 22.53 6.09 5.76
N GLU A 221 21.48 6.20 6.55
CA GLU A 221 20.97 7.45 7.10
C GLU A 221 20.87 7.35 8.63
N PRO A 222 21.11 8.44 9.38
CA PRO A 222 20.84 8.45 10.81
C PRO A 222 19.41 8.01 11.12
N GLY A 223 19.26 7.07 12.06
CA GLY A 223 17.99 6.44 12.39
C GLY A 223 17.74 5.08 11.71
N ASP A 224 18.48 4.74 10.65
CA ASP A 224 18.40 3.39 10.06
C ASP A 224 18.77 2.33 11.12
N LYS A 225 18.04 1.21 11.13
CA LYS A 225 18.30 0.04 11.97
C LYS A 225 19.11 -0.98 11.20
N ILE A 226 20.15 -1.56 11.79
CA ILE A 226 20.98 -2.59 11.16
C ILE A 226 20.93 -3.85 12.00
N HIS A 227 20.55 -4.96 11.37
CA HIS A 227 20.70 -6.30 11.92
C HIS A 227 22.00 -6.93 11.38
N TYR A 228 22.91 -7.24 12.29
CA TYR A 228 24.17 -7.92 12.00
C TYR A 228 24.01 -9.42 12.22
N LYS A 229 23.73 -10.17 11.15
CA LYS A 229 23.81 -11.63 11.20
C LYS A 229 25.19 -12.09 11.69
N THR A 230 26.24 -11.55 11.08
CA THR A 230 27.63 -11.78 11.50
C THR A 230 28.23 -10.44 11.93
N GLY A 231 28.60 -10.34 13.21
CA GLY A 231 29.25 -9.15 13.79
C GLY A 231 30.78 -9.17 13.67
N SER A 232 31.43 -8.24 14.35
CA SER A 232 32.89 -8.10 14.45
C SER A 232 33.35 -7.92 15.92
N PRO A 233 33.06 -8.87 16.83
CA PRO A 233 33.24 -8.67 18.27
C PRO A 233 34.68 -8.30 18.65
N SER A 234 35.67 -8.95 18.05
CA SER A 234 37.09 -8.75 18.36
C SER A 234 37.71 -7.48 17.75
N LEU A 235 37.06 -6.87 16.75
CA LEU A 235 37.60 -5.71 16.05
C LEU A 235 36.92 -4.41 16.50
N HIS A 236 35.59 -4.45 16.59
CA HIS A 236 34.77 -3.26 16.83
C HIS A 236 33.74 -3.46 17.95
N GLY A 237 33.72 -4.63 18.61
CA GLY A 237 32.77 -4.90 19.68
C GLY A 237 31.35 -5.22 19.21
N ILE A 238 31.11 -5.39 17.91
CA ILE A 238 29.77 -5.71 17.37
C ILE A 238 29.49 -7.21 17.53
N PRO A 239 28.53 -7.63 18.37
CA PRO A 239 28.22 -9.05 18.56
C PRO A 239 27.61 -9.69 17.30
N HIS A 240 27.69 -11.01 17.18
CA HIS A 240 26.89 -11.74 16.19
C HIS A 240 25.41 -11.67 16.56
N ASP A 241 24.55 -11.72 15.54
CA ASP A 241 23.09 -11.66 15.69
C ASP A 241 22.62 -10.49 16.58
N SER A 242 23.16 -9.30 16.30
CA SER A 242 22.88 -8.08 17.07
C SER A 242 22.20 -7.00 16.23
N GLU A 243 21.52 -6.08 16.90
CA GLU A 243 20.88 -4.92 16.28
C GLU A 243 21.56 -3.64 16.73
N ALA A 244 21.62 -2.66 15.83
CA ALA A 244 22.12 -1.33 16.12
C ALA A 244 21.35 -0.26 15.34
N THR A 245 21.43 0.97 15.83
CA THR A 245 20.85 2.15 15.19
C THR A 245 21.95 3.04 14.63
N VAL A 246 21.84 3.48 13.38
CA VAL A 246 22.80 4.42 12.78
C VAL A 246 22.67 5.77 13.48
N VAL A 247 23.78 6.25 14.04
CA VAL A 247 23.88 7.54 14.73
C VAL A 247 24.40 8.61 13.78
N SER A 248 25.46 8.31 13.02
CA SER A 248 26.02 9.27 12.07
C SER A 248 26.79 8.61 10.93
N THR A 249 26.97 9.36 9.83
CA THR A 249 27.72 8.96 8.65
C THR A 249 28.77 10.00 8.29
N LYS A 250 29.98 9.56 7.93
CA LYS A 250 31.09 10.43 7.49
C LYS A 250 31.61 10.01 6.11
N PRO A 251 31.11 10.61 5.01
CA PRO A 251 31.48 10.24 3.64
C PRO A 251 32.98 10.33 3.34
N ARG A 252 33.66 11.39 3.82
CA ARG A 252 35.09 11.64 3.54
C ARG A 252 36.07 10.59 4.10
N GLY A 253 35.60 9.60 4.87
CA GLY A 253 36.39 8.45 5.32
C GLY A 253 35.64 7.13 5.23
N ASN A 254 34.44 7.12 4.62
CA ASN A 254 33.53 5.98 4.63
C ASN A 254 33.31 5.41 6.04
N VAL A 255 33.06 6.26 7.03
CA VAL A 255 32.90 5.84 8.44
C VAL A 255 31.43 5.88 8.82
N LEU A 256 30.92 4.74 9.28
CA LEU A 256 29.59 4.56 9.82
C LEU A 256 29.67 4.44 11.34
N SER A 257 28.87 5.23 12.05
CA SER A 257 28.75 5.19 13.51
C SER A 257 27.37 4.67 13.89
N VAL A 258 27.33 3.60 14.68
CA VAL A 258 26.10 2.93 15.12
C VAL A 258 26.07 2.79 16.63
N GLN A 259 24.89 2.85 17.23
CA GLN A 259 24.66 2.54 18.64
C GLN A 259 24.05 1.15 18.76
N LEU A 260 24.71 0.24 19.46
CA LEU A 260 24.20 -1.12 19.68
C LEU A 260 22.97 -1.09 20.58
N ASP A 261 21.88 -1.73 20.19
CA ASP A 261 20.60 -1.62 20.92
C ASP A 261 20.69 -2.30 22.31
N ALA A 262 21.49 -3.37 22.43
CA ALA A 262 21.66 -4.12 23.68
C ALA A 262 22.55 -3.41 24.72
N THR A 263 23.69 -2.86 24.31
CA THR A 263 24.68 -2.25 25.22
C THR A 263 24.58 -0.73 25.28
N ARG A 264 23.89 -0.10 24.31
CA ARG A 264 23.86 1.34 24.04
C ARG A 264 25.22 1.97 23.74
N GLU A 265 26.24 1.14 23.51
CA GLU A 265 27.58 1.60 23.13
C GLU A 265 27.59 2.06 21.68
N GLU A 266 28.32 3.14 21.41
CA GLU A 266 28.54 3.64 20.05
C GLU A 266 29.82 3.04 19.47
N VAL A 267 29.70 2.45 18.29
CA VAL A 267 30.78 1.84 17.53
C VAL A 267 30.91 2.54 16.20
N SER A 268 32.13 2.91 15.83
CA SER A 268 32.45 3.49 14.53
C SER A 268 33.35 2.57 13.72
N TYR A 269 32.97 2.29 12.47
CA TYR A 269 33.72 1.41 11.59
C TYR A 269 33.56 1.80 10.12
N ASN A 270 34.42 1.26 9.25
CA ASN A 270 34.27 1.43 7.81
C ASN A 270 33.57 0.19 7.22
N PRO A 271 32.36 0.31 6.63
CA PRO A 271 31.60 -0.85 6.14
C PRO A 271 32.34 -1.59 5.01
N ALA A 272 33.23 -0.93 4.27
CA ALA A 272 34.04 -1.58 3.24
C ALA A 272 35.18 -2.46 3.80
N GLN A 273 35.59 -2.26 5.06
CA GLN A 273 36.61 -3.10 5.73
C GLN A 273 36.02 -4.39 6.31
N LEU A 274 34.73 -4.39 6.62
CA LEU A 274 33.99 -5.54 7.14
C LEU A 274 33.14 -6.22 6.07
N ARG A 275 33.72 -6.52 4.90
CA ARG A 275 32.96 -6.94 3.70
C ARG A 275 32.00 -8.12 3.95
N THR A 276 32.42 -9.13 4.72
CA THR A 276 31.57 -10.29 5.01
C THR A 276 30.39 -9.90 5.90
N GLN A 277 30.68 -9.22 7.01
CA GLN A 277 29.68 -8.76 7.98
C GLN A 277 28.68 -7.79 7.33
N THR A 278 29.19 -6.78 6.61
CA THR A 278 28.39 -5.78 5.90
C THR A 278 27.49 -6.43 4.84
N ARG A 279 27.99 -7.42 4.10
CA ARG A 279 27.19 -8.11 3.08
C ARG A 279 26.05 -8.93 3.69
N GLU A 280 26.30 -9.54 4.85
CA GLU A 280 25.31 -10.37 5.56
C GLU A 280 24.37 -9.57 6.45
N SER A 281 24.68 -8.29 6.71
CA SER A 281 23.80 -7.40 7.46
C SER A 281 22.57 -7.01 6.64
N ARG A 282 21.47 -6.74 7.34
CA ARG A 282 20.25 -6.16 6.77
C ARG A 282 20.00 -4.80 7.39
N THR A 283 19.42 -3.90 6.61
CA THR A 283 19.17 -2.52 7.03
C THR A 283 17.70 -2.23 6.87
N TYR A 284 17.13 -1.59 7.88
CA TYR A 284 15.71 -1.34 8.01
C TYR A 284 15.47 0.13 8.30
N GLN A 285 14.35 0.64 7.85
CA GLN A 285 13.80 1.92 8.26
C GLN A 285 12.59 1.68 9.15
N GLU A 286 12.51 2.45 10.24
CA GLU A 286 11.31 2.46 11.06
C GLU A 286 10.27 3.33 10.36
N GLU A 287 9.18 2.71 9.93
CA GLU A 287 8.01 3.37 9.36
C GLU A 287 6.80 3.16 10.29
N THR A 288 5.70 3.85 10.01
CA THR A 288 4.45 3.66 10.73
C THR A 288 3.44 2.92 9.85
N ARG A 289 2.67 2.02 10.46
CA ARG A 289 1.49 1.39 9.85
C ARG A 289 0.29 1.64 10.74
N GLU A 290 -0.81 2.07 10.14
CA GLU A 290 -2.09 2.18 10.85
C GLU A 290 -2.74 0.80 10.87
N ILE A 291 -2.79 0.16 12.05
CA ILE A 291 -3.33 -1.18 12.22
C ILE A 291 -4.67 -1.08 12.96
N ALA A 292 -5.73 -1.61 12.36
CA ALA A 292 -7.05 -1.69 12.96
C ALA A 292 -7.40 -3.10 13.45
N GLN A 293 -8.43 -3.21 14.31
CA GLN A 293 -9.04 -4.52 14.53
C GLN A 293 -9.63 -5.05 13.22
N GLY A 294 -9.39 -6.31 12.89
CA GLY A 294 -9.73 -6.91 11.59
C GLY A 294 -8.65 -6.73 10.52
N GLU A 295 -7.55 -6.02 10.82
CA GLU A 295 -6.47 -5.79 9.85
C GLU A 295 -5.86 -7.11 9.38
N ARG A 296 -5.62 -7.20 8.07
CA ARG A 296 -4.86 -8.28 7.49
C ARG A 296 -3.38 -7.91 7.53
N ILE A 297 -2.57 -8.72 8.22
CA ILE A 297 -1.12 -8.49 8.35
C ILE A 297 -0.29 -9.68 7.87
N ARG A 298 0.95 -9.38 7.51
CA ARG A 298 2.00 -10.33 7.16
C ARG A 298 3.15 -10.17 8.15
N PHE A 299 3.71 -11.27 8.64
CA PHE A 299 4.94 -11.23 9.44
C PHE A 299 6.17 -11.17 8.54
N THR A 300 7.11 -10.28 8.85
CA THR A 300 8.32 -10.03 8.04
C THR A 300 9.56 -10.71 8.61
N SER A 301 9.47 -11.27 9.83
CA SER A 301 10.54 -12.03 10.48
C SER A 301 10.05 -13.37 11.03
N TYR A 302 11.00 -14.27 11.30
CA TYR A 302 10.76 -15.54 11.98
C TYR A 302 10.79 -15.32 13.49
N ASP A 303 9.81 -15.87 14.21
CA ASP A 303 9.82 -15.90 15.68
C ASP A 303 9.37 -17.27 16.18
N LYS A 304 10.31 -17.98 16.82
CA LYS A 304 10.08 -19.33 17.32
C LYS A 304 9.11 -19.38 18.50
N GLU A 305 9.14 -18.37 19.36
CA GLU A 305 8.40 -18.37 20.63
C GLU A 305 6.90 -18.27 20.39
N ILE A 306 6.50 -17.44 19.43
CA ILE A 306 5.10 -17.30 19.00
C ILE A 306 4.75 -18.19 17.80
N GLY A 307 5.72 -18.98 17.32
CA GLY A 307 5.53 -20.02 16.31
C GLY A 307 5.22 -19.48 14.91
N ILE A 308 5.80 -18.34 14.56
CA ILE A 308 5.56 -17.60 13.32
C ILE A 308 6.75 -17.73 12.38
N GLN A 309 6.47 -17.89 11.09
CA GLN A 309 7.45 -17.83 10.01
C GLN A 309 7.38 -16.48 9.28
N SER A 310 8.51 -16.04 8.72
CA SER A 310 8.52 -14.91 7.79
C SER A 310 7.63 -15.23 6.58
N GLY A 311 6.65 -14.38 6.30
CA GLY A 311 5.65 -14.56 5.27
C GLY A 311 4.31 -15.11 5.74
N ASP A 312 4.20 -15.53 7.00
CA ASP A 312 2.91 -15.95 7.55
C ASP A 312 1.91 -14.79 7.53
N LEU A 313 0.67 -15.13 7.18
CA LEU A 313 -0.45 -14.20 7.15
C LEU A 313 -1.39 -14.45 8.33
N GLY A 314 -1.97 -13.36 8.84
CA GLY A 314 -2.95 -13.41 9.92
C GLY A 314 -3.88 -12.20 9.93
N THR A 315 -4.93 -12.32 10.73
CA THR A 315 -5.91 -11.24 10.94
C THR A 315 -5.84 -10.79 12.39
N VAL A 316 -5.67 -9.49 12.60
CA VAL A 316 -5.61 -8.87 13.92
C VAL A 316 -7.00 -8.95 14.57
N THR A 317 -7.12 -9.65 15.69
CA THR A 317 -8.40 -9.79 16.41
C THR A 317 -8.53 -8.81 17.56
N ARG A 318 -7.41 -8.35 18.12
CA ARG A 318 -7.36 -7.39 19.22
C ARG A 318 -6.05 -6.58 19.17
N ILE A 319 -6.12 -5.31 19.58
CA ILE A 319 -4.96 -4.43 19.76
C ILE A 319 -4.99 -3.88 21.19
N GLY A 320 -3.87 -3.99 21.91
CA GLY A 320 -3.62 -3.42 23.22
C GLY A 320 -3.25 -1.94 23.14
N GLN A 321 -3.09 -1.27 24.29
CA GLN A 321 -2.71 0.15 24.33
C GLN A 321 -1.22 0.39 24.06
N ASP A 322 -0.41 -0.64 24.22
CA ASP A 322 1.05 -0.66 24.04
C ASP A 322 1.45 -1.20 22.65
N HIS A 323 0.50 -1.30 21.71
CA HIS A 323 0.67 -1.94 20.41
C HIS A 323 0.87 -3.47 20.45
N SER A 324 0.72 -4.11 21.61
CA SER A 324 0.54 -5.56 21.62
C SER A 324 -0.72 -5.96 20.84
N MET A 325 -0.72 -7.12 20.21
CA MET A 325 -1.86 -7.57 19.42
C MET A 325 -2.05 -9.08 19.48
N THR A 326 -3.30 -9.49 19.42
CA THR A 326 -3.68 -10.88 19.23
C THR A 326 -3.99 -11.09 17.76
N VAL A 327 -3.34 -12.07 17.13
CA VAL A 327 -3.43 -12.32 15.69
C VAL A 327 -3.88 -13.75 15.45
N LYS A 328 -4.97 -13.93 14.70
CA LYS A 328 -5.42 -15.23 14.23
C LYS A 328 -4.73 -15.53 12.91
N LEU A 329 -3.79 -16.47 12.91
CA LEU A 329 -3.04 -16.90 11.72
C LEU A 329 -3.92 -17.75 10.80
N ASP A 330 -3.58 -17.78 9.51
CA ASP A 330 -4.26 -18.64 8.53
C ASP A 330 -4.12 -20.14 8.83
N SER A 331 -3.04 -20.50 9.54
CA SER A 331 -2.83 -21.84 10.08
C SER A 331 -3.88 -22.27 11.11
N GLY A 332 -4.72 -21.33 11.58
CA GLY A 332 -5.72 -21.52 12.63
C GLY A 332 -5.18 -21.27 14.04
N LYS A 333 -3.87 -21.09 14.21
CA LYS A 333 -3.27 -20.72 15.50
C LYS A 333 -3.55 -19.27 15.83
N THR A 334 -3.55 -18.95 17.12
CA THR A 334 -3.56 -17.58 17.61
C THR A 334 -2.17 -17.25 18.14
N ALA A 335 -1.62 -16.11 17.74
CA ALA A 335 -0.35 -15.60 18.22
C ALA A 335 -0.57 -14.33 19.03
N GLU A 336 0.09 -14.26 20.20
CA GLU A 336 0.15 -13.05 21.01
C GLU A 336 1.45 -12.33 20.66
N VAL A 337 1.33 -11.16 20.02
CA VAL A 337 2.44 -10.37 19.53
C VAL A 337 2.66 -9.22 20.50
N SER A 338 3.84 -9.16 21.12
CA SER A 338 4.24 -8.02 21.97
C SER A 338 4.54 -6.77 21.12
N SER A 339 4.66 -5.62 21.77
CA SER A 339 5.03 -4.35 21.13
C SER A 339 6.37 -4.38 20.40
N GLU A 340 7.33 -5.16 20.90
CA GLU A 340 8.63 -5.35 20.23
C GLU A 340 8.47 -6.19 18.96
N LYS A 341 7.65 -7.25 19.02
CA LYS A 341 7.43 -8.17 17.90
C LYS A 341 6.51 -7.59 16.84
N SER A 342 5.64 -6.64 17.21
CA SER A 342 4.77 -5.92 16.26
C SER A 342 5.55 -5.04 15.30
N ARG A 343 6.85 -4.79 15.54
CA ARG A 343 7.71 -4.11 14.58
C ARG A 343 7.99 -4.92 13.32
N ASN A 344 7.86 -6.25 13.38
CA ASN A 344 8.16 -7.12 12.25
C ASN A 344 6.90 -7.57 11.52
N ILE A 345 6.03 -6.61 11.18
CA ILE A 345 4.80 -6.83 10.43
C ILE A 345 4.67 -5.84 9.28
N ASP A 346 3.86 -6.18 8.29
CA ASP A 346 3.38 -5.27 7.25
C ASP A 346 1.93 -5.64 6.88
N TYR A 347 1.32 -4.88 5.98
CA TYR A 347 0.00 -5.22 5.45
C TYR A 347 0.02 -6.55 4.68
N GLY A 348 -1.01 -7.37 4.91
CA GLY A 348 -1.11 -8.74 4.40
C GLY A 348 -2.11 -8.92 3.26
N TYR A 349 -2.57 -7.83 2.63
CA TYR A 349 -3.55 -7.87 1.54
C TYR A 349 -2.94 -8.33 0.22
N ALA A 350 -1.80 -7.77 -0.13
CA ALA A 350 -1.09 -8.03 -1.38
C ALA A 350 0.38 -8.38 -1.13
N VAL A 351 0.89 -9.39 -1.83
CA VAL A 351 2.24 -9.92 -1.70
C VAL A 351 2.96 -9.93 -3.05
N ASP A 352 4.28 -9.87 -3.00
CA ASP A 352 5.19 -9.82 -4.14
C ASP A 352 5.28 -11.16 -4.91
N GLY A 353 4.94 -12.27 -4.26
CA GLY A 353 4.94 -13.59 -4.88
C GLY A 353 4.35 -14.66 -3.98
N LEU A 354 4.30 -15.90 -4.46
CA LEU A 354 3.60 -17.03 -3.82
C LEU A 354 4.51 -17.95 -2.98
N LYS A 355 5.76 -17.54 -2.71
CA LYS A 355 6.70 -18.36 -1.94
C LYS A 355 6.19 -18.55 -0.50
N ASN A 356 6.04 -19.81 -0.08
CA ASN A 356 5.62 -20.23 1.27
C ASN A 356 4.21 -19.80 1.70
N LEU A 357 3.34 -19.39 0.76
CA LEU A 357 1.99 -18.96 1.08
C LEU A 357 0.99 -20.13 1.09
N ARG A 358 0.16 -20.18 2.13
CA ARG A 358 -0.95 -21.13 2.26
C ARG A 358 -2.27 -20.38 2.09
N ALA A 359 -2.63 -20.07 0.87
CA ALA A 359 -3.90 -19.43 0.54
C ALA A 359 -4.88 -20.41 -0.10
N GLU A 360 -6.14 -20.34 0.32
CA GLU A 360 -7.24 -21.07 -0.32
C GLU A 360 -7.70 -20.36 -1.59
N ARG A 361 -7.43 -19.05 -1.69
CA ARG A 361 -7.72 -18.23 -2.86
C ARG A 361 -6.58 -17.27 -3.18
N VAL A 362 -6.24 -17.19 -4.47
CA VAL A 362 -5.21 -16.30 -5.00
C VAL A 362 -5.82 -15.44 -6.10
N ILE A 363 -5.67 -14.13 -5.95
CA ILE A 363 -6.03 -13.15 -6.99
C ILE A 363 -4.71 -12.58 -7.52
N ALA A 364 -4.39 -12.81 -8.78
CA ALA A 364 -3.14 -12.33 -9.36
C ALA A 364 -3.39 -11.14 -10.26
N THR A 365 -2.56 -10.10 -10.15
CA THR A 365 -2.64 -8.89 -10.98
C THR A 365 -1.25 -8.37 -11.37
N GLY A 366 -1.18 -7.72 -12.53
CA GLY A 366 0.01 -7.05 -13.04
C GLY A 366 0.50 -7.56 -14.39
N ASP A 367 1.26 -6.71 -15.07
CA ASP A 367 1.78 -6.96 -16.42
C ASP A 367 3.14 -7.67 -16.29
N GLY A 368 3.15 -9.01 -16.30
CA GLY A 368 4.37 -9.81 -16.07
C GLY A 368 4.17 -11.17 -15.39
N LEU A 369 2.91 -11.52 -15.10
CA LEU A 369 2.58 -12.82 -14.52
C LEU A 369 2.81 -13.96 -15.53
N SER A 370 3.89 -14.71 -15.31
CA SER A 370 4.23 -15.89 -16.12
C SER A 370 3.65 -17.17 -15.52
N GLN A 371 3.54 -18.25 -16.31
CA GLN A 371 3.09 -19.56 -15.82
C GLN A 371 3.94 -20.07 -14.63
N GLN A 372 5.23 -19.70 -14.56
CA GLN A 372 6.11 -20.07 -13.44
C GLN A 372 5.64 -19.48 -12.10
N THR A 373 5.02 -18.29 -12.12
CA THR A 373 4.45 -17.64 -10.93
C THR A 373 3.42 -18.53 -10.23
N PHE A 374 2.69 -19.35 -11.00
CA PHE A 374 1.59 -20.18 -10.51
C PHE A 374 1.97 -21.65 -10.31
N GLN A 375 3.20 -22.07 -10.65
CA GLN A 375 3.64 -23.47 -10.49
C GLN A 375 3.62 -23.94 -9.02
N CYS A 376 3.81 -23.02 -8.07
CA CYS A 376 3.79 -23.31 -6.65
C CYS A 376 2.38 -23.29 -6.04
N VAL A 377 1.33 -22.93 -6.80
CA VAL A 377 -0.04 -22.85 -6.30
C VAL A 377 -0.63 -24.25 -6.20
N SER A 378 -1.22 -24.56 -5.04
CA SER A 378 -1.90 -25.84 -4.83
C SER A 378 -3.02 -26.05 -5.87
N PRO A 379 -3.21 -27.26 -6.39
CA PRO A 379 -4.32 -27.57 -7.29
C PRO A 379 -5.70 -27.21 -6.70
N LYS A 380 -5.84 -27.22 -5.37
CA LYS A 380 -7.10 -26.92 -4.67
C LYS A 380 -7.39 -25.42 -4.47
N THR A 381 -6.41 -24.54 -4.69
CA THR A 381 -6.55 -23.10 -4.47
C THR A 381 -7.38 -22.45 -5.57
N ASP A 382 -8.38 -21.64 -5.25
CA ASP A 382 -9.10 -20.86 -6.26
C ASP A 382 -8.18 -19.77 -6.86
N LEU A 383 -8.07 -19.67 -8.19
CA LEU A 383 -7.13 -18.77 -8.87
C LEU A 383 -7.84 -17.92 -9.92
N ALA A 384 -7.77 -16.61 -9.75
CA ALA A 384 -8.23 -15.63 -10.73
C ALA A 384 -7.09 -14.71 -11.15
N LEU A 385 -7.02 -14.39 -12.44
CA LEU A 385 -6.02 -13.53 -13.04
C LEU A 385 -6.68 -12.24 -13.56
N TYR A 386 -6.08 -11.11 -13.24
CA TYR A 386 -6.50 -9.77 -13.64
C TYR A 386 -5.35 -9.12 -14.41
N THR A 387 -5.57 -8.77 -15.68
CA THR A 387 -4.51 -8.24 -16.57
C THR A 387 -5.00 -7.04 -17.38
N ASN A 388 -4.08 -6.20 -17.84
CA ASN A 388 -4.37 -5.16 -18.82
C ASN A 388 -4.32 -5.77 -20.24
N GLN A 389 -5.12 -5.27 -21.18
CA GLN A 389 -5.00 -5.67 -22.59
C GLN A 389 -3.83 -4.91 -23.28
N PRO A 390 -2.96 -5.59 -24.04
CA PRO A 390 -2.27 -4.95 -25.15
C PRO A 390 -3.31 -4.62 -26.22
N GLN A 391 -3.31 -3.39 -26.72
CA GLN A 391 -4.31 -2.84 -27.65
C GLN A 391 -4.75 -3.83 -28.75
N HIS A 392 -5.84 -4.59 -28.56
CA HIS A 392 -6.73 -5.12 -29.60
C HIS A 392 -7.95 -5.84 -28.98
N ALA A 393 -9.14 -5.44 -29.45
CA ALA A 393 -10.47 -6.05 -29.35
C ALA A 393 -10.85 -6.84 -28.07
N PHE A 394 -11.76 -6.22 -27.29
CA PHE A 394 -12.57 -6.78 -26.21
C PHE A 394 -12.91 -8.28 -26.41
N SER A 395 -12.58 -9.10 -25.41
CA SER A 395 -13.23 -10.39 -25.20
C SER A 395 -13.60 -10.49 -23.73
N ALA A 396 -14.90 -10.51 -23.43
CA ALA A 396 -15.39 -10.86 -22.10
C ALA A 396 -14.89 -12.27 -21.73
N SER A 397 -14.48 -12.44 -20.47
CA SER A 397 -14.23 -13.70 -19.76
C SER A 397 -13.89 -14.90 -20.65
N LYS A 398 -12.61 -15.18 -20.88
CA LYS A 398 -12.19 -16.42 -21.54
C LYS A 398 -11.80 -17.47 -20.51
N GLU A 399 -12.50 -18.61 -20.51
CA GLU A 399 -11.97 -19.86 -19.95
C GLU A 399 -10.93 -20.41 -20.94
N ILE A 400 -9.65 -20.34 -20.60
CA ILE A 400 -8.58 -20.87 -21.44
C ILE A 400 -8.02 -22.12 -20.76
N ALA A 401 -8.09 -23.26 -21.44
CA ALA A 401 -7.31 -24.44 -21.07
C ALA A 401 -5.82 -24.15 -21.31
N ALA A 402 -4.94 -24.60 -20.43
CA ALA A 402 -3.55 -24.14 -20.37
C ALA A 402 -2.55 -24.53 -21.52
N PRO A 403 -2.89 -25.06 -22.71
CA PRO A 403 -1.87 -25.19 -23.76
C PRO A 403 -1.62 -23.93 -24.62
N GLU A 404 -2.45 -22.88 -24.58
CA GLU A 404 -2.29 -21.75 -25.51
C GLU A 404 -1.52 -20.55 -24.92
N LEU A 405 -0.42 -20.84 -24.22
CA LEU A 405 0.60 -19.87 -23.84
C LEU A 405 1.96 -20.36 -24.35
N ALA A 406 2.12 -20.41 -25.68
CA ALA A 406 3.42 -20.62 -26.32
C ALA A 406 3.51 -19.93 -27.70
N GLN A 407 4.08 -18.72 -27.67
CA GLN A 407 5.07 -18.15 -28.62
C GLN A 407 4.62 -17.59 -30.00
N PRO A 408 5.42 -16.63 -30.55
CA PRO A 408 4.98 -15.70 -31.59
C PRO A 408 5.15 -16.31 -32.98
N VAL A 409 4.20 -16.02 -33.87
CA VAL A 409 4.36 -16.29 -35.31
C VAL A 409 5.35 -15.28 -35.88
N ARG A 410 6.63 -15.65 -35.94
CA ARG A 410 7.56 -15.09 -36.91
C ARG A 410 7.30 -15.78 -38.26
N GLN A 411 6.64 -15.11 -39.18
CA GLN A 411 6.80 -15.46 -40.59
C GLN A 411 8.04 -14.76 -41.12
N GLN A 412 9.09 -15.57 -41.34
CA GLN A 412 10.20 -15.22 -42.23
C GLN A 412 9.64 -15.15 -43.65
N HIS A 413 9.79 -14.00 -44.31
CA HIS A 413 9.73 -13.97 -45.77
C HIS A 413 11.11 -14.31 -46.31
N ASP A 414 11.17 -15.42 -47.03
CA ASP A 414 12.26 -15.85 -47.88
C ASP A 414 12.64 -14.75 -48.88
N PHE A 415 13.88 -14.28 -48.80
CA PHE A 415 14.56 -13.68 -49.94
C PHE A 415 15.11 -14.83 -50.80
N GLY A 416 14.33 -15.22 -51.80
CA GLY A 416 14.83 -15.99 -52.94
C GLY A 416 15.65 -15.09 -53.85
N ILE A 417 16.96 -15.32 -53.91
CA ILE A 417 17.85 -14.77 -54.92
C ILE A 417 17.59 -15.53 -56.23
N GLY A 418 17.21 -14.80 -57.29
CA GLY A 418 17.11 -15.30 -58.65
C GLY A 418 17.82 -14.33 -59.60
N PHE A 419 19.06 -14.71 -59.94
CA PHE A 419 19.98 -14.28 -61.02
C PHE A 419 20.26 -12.79 -61.26
#